data_AF-A0AAD9URI0-F1
#
_entry.id   AF-A0AAD9URI0-F1
#
_cell.length_a   1.000
_cell.length_b   1.000
_cell.length_c   1.000
_cell.angle_alpha   90.00
_cell.angle_beta   90.00
_cell.angle_gamma   90.00
#
_symmetry.space_group_name_H-M   'P 1'
#
loop_
_entity.id
_entity.type
_entity.pdbx_description
1 polymer ?
#
loop_
_entity_poly.entity_id
_entity_poly.type
_entity_poly.pdbx_seq_one_letter_code
_entity_poly.pdbx_strand_id
1 'polypeptide(L)'
;MDLERFKSDIEYAPFQVAFTCNDTDDVLWAWQSLFDDICNTHVPWKEVKIKSQAPPWMTNEKRIKMNRRFKLFKLAVATNCPIQWSENKCARNNVTRSIRLAKASYFSNLSKEIKSSSAYWNLLNKAT
;
A
#
# COMPACT_ATOMS: atom_id res chain seq x y z
N MET A 1 -11.77 -13.86 -8.83
CA MET A 1 -11.46 -15.04 -8.02
C MET A 1 -12.78 -15.73 -7.72
N ASP A 2 -12.92 -16.96 -8.21
CA ASP A 2 -14.02 -17.85 -7.86
C ASP A 2 -13.63 -18.58 -6.56
N LEU A 3 -14.34 -18.26 -5.48
CA LEU A 3 -13.97 -18.74 -4.15
C LEU A 3 -14.19 -20.24 -3.98
N GLU A 4 -15.26 -20.79 -4.57
CA GLU A 4 -15.60 -22.20 -4.42
C GLU A 4 -14.65 -23.08 -5.23
N ARG A 5 -14.28 -22.62 -6.43
CA ARG A 5 -13.28 -23.29 -7.25
C ARG A 5 -11.88 -23.25 -6.62
N PHE A 6 -11.49 -22.12 -6.02
CA PHE A 6 -10.22 -22.01 -5.30
C PHE A 6 -10.15 -22.97 -4.10
N LYS A 7 -11.22 -23.06 -3.28
CA LYS A 7 -11.28 -24.00 -2.16
C LYS A 7 -11.15 -25.44 -2.64
N SER A 8 -11.92 -25.81 -3.66
CA SER A 8 -11.85 -27.13 -4.28
C SER A 8 -10.43 -27.47 -4.71
N ASP A 9 -9.77 -26.60 -5.48
CA ASP A 9 -8.44 -26.87 -6.00
C ASP A 9 -7.37 -26.96 -4.89
N ILE A 10 -7.54 -26.20 -3.78
CA ILE A 10 -6.71 -26.35 -2.57
C ILE A 10 -6.95 -27.69 -1.88
N GLU A 11 -8.19 -28.15 -1.77
CA GLU A 11 -8.55 -29.43 -1.11
C GLU A 11 -8.03 -30.64 -1.89
N TYR A 12 -8.05 -30.58 -3.23
CA TYR A 12 -7.56 -31.66 -4.09
C TYR A 12 -6.04 -31.63 -4.33
N ALA A 13 -5.36 -30.58 -3.91
CA ALA A 13 -3.93 -30.44 -4.11
C ALA A 13 -3.14 -31.50 -3.31
N PRO A 14 -2.17 -32.19 -3.95
CA PRO A 14 -1.44 -33.27 -3.30
C PRO A 14 -0.28 -32.74 -2.44
N PHE A 15 -0.55 -31.83 -1.49
CA PHE A 15 0.48 -31.24 -0.62
C PHE A 15 1.29 -32.29 0.16
N GLN A 16 0.68 -33.45 0.42
CA GLN A 16 1.34 -34.55 1.11
C GLN A 16 2.55 -35.10 0.35
N VAL A 17 2.59 -34.95 -0.98
CA VAL A 17 3.72 -35.37 -1.82
C VAL A 17 4.97 -34.57 -1.50
N ALA A 18 4.85 -33.31 -1.08
CA ALA A 18 5.99 -32.48 -0.69
C ALA A 18 6.78 -33.10 0.47
N PHE A 19 6.12 -33.82 1.39
CA PHE A 19 6.78 -34.47 2.52
C PHE A 19 7.55 -35.75 2.15
N THR A 20 7.49 -36.19 0.90
CA THR A 20 8.32 -37.31 0.40
C THR A 20 9.75 -36.88 0.05
N CYS A 21 10.01 -35.57 0.01
CA CYS A 21 11.33 -35.01 -0.23
C CYS A 21 12.26 -35.27 0.97
N ASN A 22 13.56 -35.48 0.66
CA ASN A 22 14.56 -35.84 1.66
C ASN A 22 15.11 -34.63 2.44
N ASP A 23 15.01 -33.43 1.88
CA ASP A 23 15.50 -32.19 2.48
C ASP A 23 14.36 -31.21 2.77
N THR A 24 14.51 -30.44 3.83
CA THR A 24 13.51 -29.45 4.27
C THR A 24 13.32 -28.35 3.23
N ASP A 25 14.38 -27.95 2.53
CA ASP A 25 14.30 -26.95 1.47
C ASP A 25 13.49 -27.47 0.28
N ASP A 26 13.65 -28.74 -0.08
CA ASP A 26 12.88 -29.40 -1.14
C ASP A 26 11.39 -29.56 -0.76
N VAL A 27 11.10 -29.91 0.50
CA VAL A 27 9.73 -29.97 1.03
C VAL A 27 9.06 -28.60 0.91
N LEU A 28 9.77 -27.54 1.34
CA LEU A 28 9.24 -26.18 1.26
C LEU A 28 8.99 -25.76 -0.18
N TRP A 29 9.96 -26.00 -1.08
CA TRP A 29 9.84 -25.66 -2.49
C TRP A 29 8.69 -26.39 -3.18
N ALA A 30 8.54 -27.70 -2.95
CA ALA A 30 7.48 -28.51 -3.54
C ALA A 30 6.10 -28.07 -3.05
N TRP A 31 5.96 -27.79 -1.75
CA TRP A 31 4.72 -27.27 -1.18
C TRP A 31 4.37 -25.89 -1.75
N GLN A 32 5.34 -24.97 -1.78
CA GLN A 32 5.16 -23.62 -2.31
C GLN A 32 4.76 -23.64 -3.79
N SER A 33 5.40 -24.49 -4.59
CA SER A 33 5.11 -24.61 -6.02
C SER A 33 3.67 -25.04 -6.28
N LEU A 34 3.17 -26.03 -5.53
CA LEU A 34 1.76 -26.47 -5.63
C LEU A 34 0.79 -25.35 -5.24
N PHE A 35 1.09 -24.63 -4.15
CA PHE A 35 0.25 -23.54 -3.68
C PHE A 35 0.23 -22.35 -4.65
N ASP A 36 1.40 -21.98 -5.18
CA ASP A 36 1.54 -20.87 -6.10
C ASP A 36 0.84 -21.15 -7.44
N ASP A 37 0.87 -22.39 -7.95
CA ASP A 37 0.17 -22.76 -9.18
C ASP A 37 -1.35 -22.59 -9.06
N ILE A 38 -1.91 -23.01 -7.93
CA ILE A 38 -3.33 -22.81 -7.60
C ILE A 38 -3.64 -21.32 -7.45
N CYS A 39 -2.80 -20.58 -6.72
CA CYS A 39 -2.97 -19.14 -6.57
C CYS A 39 -2.94 -18.42 -7.93
N ASN A 40 -1.99 -18.74 -8.81
CA ASN A 40 -1.85 -18.13 -10.12
C ASN A 40 -3.01 -18.45 -11.06
N THR A 41 -3.67 -19.60 -10.88
CA THR A 41 -4.87 -19.99 -11.63
C THR A 41 -6.11 -19.18 -11.18
N HIS A 42 -6.26 -18.92 -9.88
CA HIS A 42 -7.48 -18.31 -9.31
C HIS A 42 -7.40 -16.81 -9.06
N VAL A 43 -6.18 -16.30 -8.87
CA VAL A 43 -5.91 -14.91 -8.57
C VAL A 43 -5.44 -14.23 -9.86
N PRO A 44 -6.29 -13.40 -10.50
CA PRO A 44 -5.86 -12.69 -11.68
C PRO A 44 -4.70 -11.76 -11.34
N TRP A 45 -3.63 -11.84 -12.13
CA TRP A 45 -2.51 -10.91 -12.03
C TRP A 45 -3.02 -9.48 -12.13
N LYS A 46 -2.78 -8.72 -11.07
CA LYS A 46 -3.11 -7.30 -11.05
C LYS A 46 -1.85 -6.50 -11.33
N GLU A 47 -1.77 -5.96 -12.54
CA GLU A 47 -0.75 -4.96 -12.84
C GLU A 47 -0.98 -3.73 -11.97
N VAL A 48 -0.05 -3.49 -11.05
CA VAL A 48 -0.03 -2.28 -10.25
C VAL A 48 1.06 -1.39 -10.79
N LYS A 49 0.68 -0.20 -11.27
CA LYS A 49 1.66 0.83 -11.60
C LYS A 49 2.40 1.24 -10.34
N ILE A 50 3.65 0.77 -10.20
CA ILE A 50 4.57 1.28 -9.20
C ILE A 50 4.85 2.72 -9.58
N LYS A 51 4.31 3.67 -8.81
CA LYS A 51 4.66 5.08 -8.98
C LYS A 51 6.13 5.24 -8.56
N SER A 52 6.90 6.00 -9.34
CA SER A 52 8.25 6.44 -8.97
C SER A 52 8.25 7.05 -7.57
N GLN A 53 9.43 7.05 -6.93
CA GLN A 53 9.65 7.39 -5.52
C GLN A 53 8.60 8.35 -4.95
N ALA A 54 7.72 7.81 -4.11
CA ALA A 54 6.77 8.65 -3.40
C ALA A 54 7.55 9.60 -2.48
N PRO A 55 7.04 10.82 -2.25
CA PRO A 55 7.72 11.75 -1.35
C PRO A 55 7.98 11.10 0.02
N PRO A 56 9.14 11.34 0.65
CA PRO A 56 9.52 10.66 1.89
C PRO A 56 8.50 10.82 3.04
N TRP A 57 7.78 11.94 3.05
CA TRP A 57 6.73 12.22 4.04
C TRP A 57 5.38 11.52 3.73
N MET A 58 5.24 10.77 2.65
CA MET A 58 3.99 10.11 2.23
C MET A 58 3.89 8.65 2.70
N THR A 59 3.30 8.46 3.88
CA THR A 59 3.06 7.14 4.49
C THR A 59 1.70 6.54 4.08
N ASN A 60 1.53 5.23 4.26
CA ASN A 60 0.26 4.53 3.98
C ASN A 60 -0.91 5.13 4.77
N GLU A 61 -0.71 5.50 6.02
CA GLU A 61 -1.72 6.18 6.85
C GLU A 61 -2.25 7.46 6.19
N LYS A 62 -1.36 8.27 5.59
CA LYS A 62 -1.76 9.50 4.89
C LYS A 62 -2.52 9.19 3.61
N ARG A 63 -2.12 8.14 2.88
CA ARG A 63 -2.86 7.65 1.70
C ARG A 63 -4.26 7.20 2.08
N ILE A 64 -4.42 6.49 3.20
CA ILE A 64 -5.72 6.07 3.73
C ILE A 64 -6.59 7.31 4.03
N LYS A 65 -6.04 8.32 4.71
CA LYS A 65 -6.75 9.58 4.98
C LYS A 65 -7.17 10.31 3.69
N MET A 66 -6.29 10.37 2.69
CA MET A 66 -6.60 10.94 1.37
C MET A 66 -7.72 10.18 0.65
N ASN A 67 -7.69 8.84 0.70
CA ASN A 67 -8.72 8.00 0.11
C ASN A 67 -10.06 8.18 0.82
N ARG A 68 -10.07 8.26 2.16
CA ARG A 68 -11.29 8.55 2.93
C ARG A 68 -11.89 9.91 2.53
N ARG A 69 -11.06 10.96 2.44
CA ARG A 69 -11.49 12.27 1.94
C ARG A 69 -12.11 12.16 0.54
N PHE A 70 -11.49 11.41 -0.37
CA PHE A 70 -12.02 11.22 -1.72
C PHE A 70 -13.38 10.49 -1.74
N LYS A 71 -13.54 9.43 -0.93
CA LYS A 71 -14.82 8.73 -0.78
C LYS A 71 -15.91 9.66 -0.23
N LEU A 72 -15.61 10.44 0.80
CA LEU A 72 -16.54 11.42 1.38
C LEU A 72 -16.94 12.50 0.36
N PHE A 73 -15.98 12.98 -0.44
CA PHE A 73 -16.28 13.93 -1.51
C PHE A 73 -17.23 13.34 -2.55
N LYS A 74 -16.96 12.11 -3.01
CA LYS A 74 -17.84 11.41 -3.97
C LYS A 74 -19.25 11.24 -3.41
N LEU A 75 -19.35 10.86 -2.14
CA LEU A 75 -20.63 10.68 -1.45
C LEU A 75 -21.38 12.02 -1.33
N ALA A 76 -20.72 13.08 -0.88
CA ALA A 76 -21.32 14.41 -0.73
C ALA A 76 -21.82 14.97 -2.06
N VAL A 77 -21.09 14.74 -3.16
CA VAL A 77 -21.52 15.13 -4.51
C VAL A 77 -22.74 14.33 -4.96
N ALA A 78 -22.77 13.02 -4.68
CA ALA A 78 -23.86 12.15 -5.11
C ALA A 78 -25.18 12.41 -4.37
N THR A 79 -25.13 12.70 -3.08
CA THR A 79 -26.35 12.90 -2.26
C THR A 79 -26.75 14.37 -2.09
N ASN A 80 -25.84 15.29 -2.40
CA ASN A 80 -25.96 16.71 -2.09
C ASN A 80 -26.30 17.02 -0.60
N CYS A 81 -25.91 16.13 0.32
CA CYS A 81 -26.25 16.24 1.73
C CYS A 81 -25.28 17.19 2.50
N PRO A 82 -25.79 18.20 3.23
CA PRO A 82 -24.96 19.13 4.01
C PRO A 82 -24.05 18.46 5.06
N ILE A 83 -24.53 17.37 5.68
CA ILE A 83 -23.75 16.62 6.68
C ILE A 83 -22.50 16.02 6.04
N GLN A 84 -22.65 15.39 4.88
CA GLN A 84 -21.53 14.77 4.17
C GLN A 84 -20.55 15.81 3.62
N TRP A 85 -21.04 17.00 3.24
CA TRP A 85 -20.18 18.14 2.92
C TRP A 85 -19.35 18.59 4.13
N SER A 86 -19.95 18.62 5.33
CA SER A 86 -19.24 18.93 6.58
C SER A 86 -18.15 17.89 6.89
N GLU A 87 -18.48 16.60 6.77
CA GLU A 87 -17.52 15.51 6.97
C GLU A 87 -16.36 15.57 5.96
N ASN A 88 -16.65 15.82 4.68
CA ASN A 88 -15.62 16.03 3.67
C ASN A 88 -14.74 17.23 4.01
N LYS A 89 -15.31 18.35 4.50
CA LYS A 89 -14.55 19.53 4.93
C LYS A 89 -13.60 19.20 6.08
N CYS A 90 -14.07 18.46 7.09
CA CYS A 90 -13.25 18.00 8.20
C CYS A 90 -12.11 17.08 7.72
N ALA A 91 -12.43 16.06 6.91
CA ALA A 91 -11.45 15.14 6.36
C ALA A 91 -10.40 15.85 5.48
N ARG A 92 -10.83 16.83 4.68
CA ARG A 92 -9.93 17.67 3.86
C ARG A 92 -8.96 18.45 4.74
N ASN A 93 -9.45 19.11 5.78
CA ASN A 93 -8.60 19.86 6.70
C ASN A 93 -7.61 18.96 7.44
N ASN A 94 -8.07 17.77 7.87
CA ASN A 94 -7.22 16.78 8.52
C ASN A 94 -6.08 16.33 7.59
N VAL A 95 -6.39 15.95 6.34
CA VAL A 95 -5.39 15.55 5.34
C VAL A 95 -4.38 16.67 5.10
N THR A 96 -4.84 17.90 4.86
CA THR A 96 -3.96 19.05 4.64
C THR A 96 -3.04 19.28 5.83
N ARG A 97 -3.58 19.25 7.06
CA ARG A 97 -2.79 19.39 8.29
C ARG A 97 -1.77 18.26 8.43
N SER A 98 -2.17 17.00 8.24
CA SER A 98 -1.28 15.85 8.35
C SER A 98 -0.13 15.88 7.34
N ILE A 99 -0.41 16.27 6.09
CA ILE A 99 0.64 16.41 5.08
C ILE A 99 1.58 17.57 5.43
N ARG A 100 1.05 18.72 5.85
CA ARG A 100 1.85 19.88 6.26
C ARG A 100 2.79 19.54 7.42
N LEU A 101 2.27 18.88 8.46
CA LEU A 101 3.06 18.47 9.62
C LEU A 101 4.15 17.46 9.25
N ALA A 102 3.84 16.51 8.37
CA ALA A 102 4.82 15.52 7.95
C ALA A 102 5.92 16.11 7.06
N LYS A 103 5.58 17.06 6.17
CA LYS A 103 6.58 17.83 5.44
C LYS A 103 7.48 18.60 6.39
N ALA A 104 6.90 19.35 7.34
CA ALA A 104 7.65 20.11 8.31
C ALA A 104 8.58 19.21 9.14
N SER A 105 8.06 18.10 9.68
CA SER A 105 8.86 17.14 10.46
C SER A 105 9.99 16.53 9.64
N TYR A 106 9.75 16.18 8.37
CA TYR A 106 10.79 15.65 7.50
C TYR A 106 11.93 16.64 7.34
N PHE A 107 11.63 17.89 6.96
CA PHE A 107 12.65 18.91 6.77
C PHE A 107 13.34 19.34 8.09
N SER A 108 12.60 19.39 9.20
CA SER A 108 13.18 19.69 10.52
C SER A 108 14.11 18.59 11.03
N ASN A 109 13.86 17.33 10.70
CA ASN A 109 14.79 16.24 11.02
C ASN A 109 16.01 16.29 10.11
N LEU A 110 15.77 16.49 8.81
CA LEU A 110 16.84 16.57 7.82
C LEU A 110 17.83 17.72 8.12
N SER A 111 17.33 18.88 8.57
CA SER A 111 18.18 20.02 8.94
C SER A 111 19.08 19.74 10.15
N LYS A 112 18.75 18.77 11.01
CA LYS A 112 19.61 18.38 12.14
C LYS A 112 20.80 17.54 11.69
N GLU A 113 20.64 16.79 10.60
CA GLU A 113 21.67 15.87 10.08
C GLU A 113 22.63 16.57 9.11
N ILE A 114 22.18 17.64 8.45
CA ILE A 114 22.97 18.36 7.45
C ILE A 114 23.93 19.35 8.11
N LYS A 115 25.22 19.20 7.81
CA LYS A 115 26.31 20.07 8.33
C LYS A 115 26.73 21.18 7.35
N SER A 116 26.24 21.20 6.11
CA SER A 116 26.65 22.18 5.10
C SER A 116 25.51 22.62 4.18
N SER A 117 25.56 23.87 3.71
CA SER A 117 24.56 24.43 2.78
C SER A 117 24.50 23.66 1.45
N SER A 118 25.64 23.20 0.93
CA SER A 118 25.69 22.38 -0.29
C SER A 118 24.97 21.03 -0.12
N ALA A 119 25.16 20.35 1.01
CA ALA A 119 24.45 19.11 1.30
C ALA A 119 22.94 19.34 1.42
N TYR A 120 22.49 20.48 1.94
CA TYR A 120 21.07 20.85 2.00
C TYR A 120 20.45 20.99 0.60
N TRP A 121 21.07 21.78 -0.29
CA TRP A 121 20.54 22.01 -1.63
C TRP A 121 20.51 20.74 -2.48
N ASN A 122 21.54 19.90 -2.39
CA ASN A 122 21.57 18.60 -3.08
C ASN A 122 20.44 17.66 -2.62
N LEU A 123 20.07 17.70 -1.35
CA LEU A 123 18.99 16.89 -0.80
C LEU A 123 17.61 17.42 -1.19
N LEU A 124 17.44 18.74 -1.17
CA LEU A 124 16.21 19.40 -1.64
C LEU A 124 15.92 19.01 -3.09
N ASN A 125 16.93 19.05 -3.96
CA ASN A 125 16.81 18.67 -5.37
C ASN A 125 16.47 17.18 -5.58
N LYS A 126 16.78 16.30 -4.62
CA LYS A 126 16.38 14.88 -4.67
C LYS A 126 14.95 14.64 -4.19
N ALA A 127 14.43 15.52 -3.34
CA ALA A 127 13.11 15.37 -2.72
C ALA A 127 11.99 16.12 -3.47
N THR A 128 12.34 16.95 -4.45
CA THR A 128 11.42 17.79 -5.24
C THR A 128 11.38 17.30 -6.68
#